data_AF-A0A377AJF0-F1
#
_entry.id   AF-A0A377AJF0-F1
#
_cell.length_a   1.000
_cell.length_b   1.000
_cell.length_c   1.000
_cell.angle_alpha   90.00
_cell.angle_beta   90.00
_cell.angle_gamma   90.00
#
_symmetry.space_group_name_H-M   'P 1'
#
loop_
_entity.id
_entity.type
_entity.pdbx_description
1 polymer ?
#
loop_
_entity_poly.entity_id
_entity_poly.type
_entity_poly.pdbx_seq_one_letter_code
_entity_poly.pdbx_strand_id
1 'polypeptide(L)'
;MKESDEASKKRLDMLNEELSDKERQYSELEEEWKAEKASLSGTQTIKAELEQAKIAIEQARRVGDLARMSELQYGKIPELEKQLEAATQLEAKLCVCCVIK
;
A
#
# COMPACT_ATOMS: atom_id res chain seq x y z
N MET A 1 13.98 -48.54 26.38
CA MET A 1 14.53 -47.45 25.54
C MET A 1 13.60 -47.13 24.35
N LYS A 2 12.28 -47.05 24.57
CA LYS A 2 11.29 -46.62 23.57
C LYS A 2 10.48 -45.40 24.00
N GLU A 3 10.49 -45.06 25.30
CA GLU A 3 9.77 -43.90 25.83
C GLU A 3 10.33 -42.56 25.34
N SER A 4 11.65 -42.44 25.10
CA SER A 4 12.22 -41.23 24.51
C SER A 4 11.75 -41.01 23.07
N ASP A 5 11.48 -42.06 22.31
CA ASP A 5 11.05 -41.96 20.91
C ASP A 5 9.62 -41.43 20.79
N GLU A 6 8.72 -41.89 21.66
CA GLU A 6 7.31 -41.49 21.66
C GLU A 6 7.12 -40.06 22.20
N ALA A 7 7.81 -39.70 23.29
CA ALA A 7 7.82 -38.34 23.81
C ALA A 7 8.47 -37.33 22.84
N SER A 8 9.50 -37.76 22.10
CA SER A 8 10.13 -36.92 21.08
C SER A 8 9.21 -36.69 19.89
N LYS A 9 8.51 -37.74 19.41
CA LYS A 9 7.50 -37.60 18.34
C LYS A 9 6.38 -36.64 18.73
N LYS A 10 5.86 -36.75 19.95
CA LYS A 10 4.78 -35.87 20.44
C LYS A 10 5.19 -34.40 20.50
N ARG A 11 6.43 -34.11 20.91
CA ARG A 11 7.01 -32.75 20.85
C ARG A 11 7.18 -32.26 19.42
N LEU A 12 7.58 -33.15 18.51
CA LEU A 12 7.77 -32.82 17.10
C LEU A 12 6.44 -32.47 16.43
N ASP A 13 5.38 -33.20 16.75
CA ASP A 13 4.01 -32.90 16.30
C ASP A 13 3.53 -31.54 16.82
N MET A 14 3.68 -31.27 18.13
CA MET A 14 3.34 -29.96 18.71
C MET A 14 4.12 -28.80 18.06
N LEU A 15 5.42 -28.99 17.82
CA LEU A 15 6.24 -27.99 17.14
C LEU A 15 5.79 -27.76 15.70
N ASN A 16 5.36 -28.80 14.98
CA ASN A 16 4.81 -28.66 13.64
C ASN A 16 3.44 -27.96 13.62
N GLU A 17 2.58 -28.23 14.60
CA GLU A 17 1.33 -27.48 14.78
C GLU A 17 1.61 -26.00 15.05
N GLU A 18 2.50 -25.68 16.01
CA GLU A 18 2.89 -24.30 16.30
C GLU A 18 3.52 -23.62 15.08
N LEU A 19 4.33 -24.34 14.31
CA LEU A 19 4.92 -23.83 13.07
C LEU A 19 3.83 -23.50 12.05
N SER A 20 2.86 -24.39 11.85
CA SER A 20 1.76 -24.18 10.91
C SER A 20 0.86 -23.02 11.33
N ASP A 21 0.54 -22.89 12.62
CA ASP A 21 -0.22 -21.74 13.14
C ASP A 21 0.54 -20.43 12.97
N LYS A 22 1.87 -20.43 13.14
CA LYS A 22 2.72 -19.26 12.90
C LYS A 22 2.83 -18.90 11.43
N GLU A 23 2.94 -19.88 10.55
CA GLU A 23 2.93 -19.66 9.09
C GLU A 23 1.59 -19.09 8.62
N ARG A 24 0.47 -19.55 9.19
CA ARG A 24 -0.86 -18.98 8.90
C ARG A 24 -0.94 -17.52 9.34
N GLN A 25 -0.54 -17.22 10.58
CA GLN A 25 -0.48 -15.85 11.10
C GLN A 25 0.44 -14.96 10.24
N TYR A 26 1.57 -15.49 9.80
CA TYR A 26 2.51 -14.76 8.96
C TYR A 26 1.90 -14.45 7.58
N SER A 27 1.22 -15.42 6.98
CA SER A 27 0.58 -15.26 5.66
C SER A 27 -0.55 -14.23 5.72
N GLU A 28 -1.37 -14.26 6.77
CA GLU A 28 -2.43 -13.27 7.00
C GLU A 28 -1.85 -11.85 7.14
N LEU A 29 -0.82 -11.67 7.98
CA LEU A 29 -0.15 -10.38 8.16
C LEU A 29 0.59 -9.92 6.89
N GLU A 30 1.13 -10.85 6.11
CA GLU A 30 1.81 -10.52 4.85
C GLU A 30 0.80 -10.02 3.80
N GLU A 31 -0.39 -10.61 3.72
CA GLU A 31 -1.47 -10.14 2.85
C GLU A 31 -1.95 -8.74 3.25
N GLU A 32 -2.17 -8.52 4.55
CA GLU A 32 -2.52 -7.19 5.08
C GLU A 32 -1.43 -6.16 4.74
N TRP A 33 -0.16 -6.49 4.99
CA TRP A 33 0.96 -5.62 4.66
C TRP A 33 1.08 -5.33 3.16
N LYS A 34 0.87 -6.33 2.30
CA LYS A 34 0.87 -6.15 0.84
C LYS A 34 -0.26 -5.22 0.40
N ALA A 35 -1.45 -5.34 0.99
CA ALA A 35 -2.59 -4.48 0.71
C ALA A 35 -2.32 -3.02 1.14
N GLU A 36 -1.79 -2.83 2.35
CA GLU A 36 -1.40 -1.51 2.87
C GLU A 36 -0.30 -0.88 2.01
N LYS A 37 0.73 -1.65 1.66
CA LYS A 37 1.84 -1.17 0.84
C LYS A 37 1.38 -0.78 -0.57
N ALA A 38 0.44 -1.51 -1.16
CA ALA A 38 -0.13 -1.17 -2.46
C ALA A 38 -0.90 0.16 -2.40
N SER A 39 -1.68 0.36 -1.34
CA SER A 39 -2.43 1.60 -1.11
C SER A 39 -1.49 2.80 -0.87
N LEU A 40 -0.43 2.62 -0.08
CA LEU A 40 0.59 3.64 0.17
C LEU A 40 1.35 4.00 -1.12
N SER A 41 1.73 2.99 -1.91
CA SER A 41 2.40 3.18 -3.20
C SER A 41 1.49 3.91 -4.19
N GLY A 42 0.18 3.64 -4.17
CA GLY A 42 -0.81 4.37 -4.97
C GLY A 42 -0.81 5.87 -4.64
N THR A 43 -0.87 6.21 -3.34
CA THR A 43 -0.82 7.61 -2.88
C THR A 43 0.49 8.30 -3.25
N GLN A 44 1.63 7.62 -3.15
CA GLN A 44 2.92 8.17 -3.58
C GLN A 44 2.97 8.42 -5.09
N THR A 45 2.41 7.52 -5.89
CA THR A 45 2.35 7.66 -7.35
C THR A 45 1.51 8.88 -7.75
N ILE A 46 0.33 9.06 -7.15
CA ILE A 46 -0.53 10.22 -7.40
C ILE A 46 0.17 11.53 -7.00
N LYS A 47 0.89 11.56 -5.87
CA LYS A 47 1.71 12.72 -5.48
C LYS A 47 2.80 13.03 -6.51
N ALA A 48 3.47 11.99 -7.03
CA ALA A 48 4.50 12.16 -8.05
C ALA A 48 3.91 12.70 -9.36
N GLU A 49 2.74 12.22 -9.79
CA GLU A 49 2.04 12.71 -10.97
C GLU A 49 1.59 14.17 -10.82
N LEU A 50 1.15 14.56 -9.63
CA LEU A 50 0.78 15.95 -9.32
C LEU A 50 2.01 16.87 -9.42
N GLU A 51 3.16 16.44 -8.91
CA GLU A 51 4.41 17.19 -9.03
C GLU A 51 4.90 17.27 -10.48
N GLN A 52 4.78 16.18 -11.25
CA GLN A 52 5.06 16.21 -12.68
C GLN A 52 4.14 17.17 -13.44
N ALA A 53 2.85 17.23 -13.10
CA ALA A 53 1.90 18.16 -13.71
C ALA A 53 2.29 19.62 -13.44
N LYS A 54 2.79 19.95 -12.23
CA LYS A 54 3.31 21.29 -11.91
C LYS A 54 4.55 21.64 -12.73
N ILE A 55 5.50 20.71 -12.85
CA ILE A 55 6.70 20.90 -13.68
C ILE A 55 6.30 21.10 -15.15
N ALA A 56 5.32 20.34 -15.64
CA ALA A 56 4.81 20.46 -17.00
C ALA A 56 4.19 21.84 -17.27
N ILE A 57 3.53 22.46 -16.28
CA ILE A 57 3.04 23.85 -16.37
C ILE A 57 4.22 24.83 -16.48
N GLU A 58 5.26 24.68 -15.66
CA GLU A 58 6.44 25.55 -15.76
C GLU A 58 7.15 25.39 -17.10
N GLN A 59 7.23 24.18 -17.64
CA GLN A 59 7.75 23.94 -18.98
C GLN A 59 6.87 24.59 -20.05
N ALA A 60 5.55 24.39 -20.00
CA ALA A 60 4.61 25.02 -20.92
C ALA A 60 4.70 26.56 -20.86
N ARG A 61 4.90 27.13 -19.66
CA ARG A 61 5.13 28.55 -19.45
C ARG A 61 6.42 29.05 -20.10
N ARG A 62 7.50 28.26 -20.05
CA ARG A 62 8.78 28.59 -20.72
C ARG A 62 8.68 28.52 -22.24
N VAL A 63 7.92 27.56 -22.76
CA VAL A 63 7.71 27.35 -24.20
C VAL A 63 6.63 28.30 -24.77
N GLY A 64 5.79 28.89 -23.91
CA GLY A 64 4.70 29.78 -24.31
C GLY A 64 3.44 29.03 -24.79
N ASP A 65 3.29 27.75 -24.44
CA ASP A 65 2.15 26.92 -24.83
C ASP A 65 0.99 27.10 -23.85
N LEU A 66 0.18 28.14 -24.09
CA LEU A 66 -0.98 28.48 -23.26
C LEU A 66 -2.08 27.42 -23.29
N ALA A 67 -2.20 26.68 -24.39
CA ALA A 67 -3.22 25.64 -24.54
C ALA A 67 -2.97 24.47 -23.58
N ARG A 68 -1.74 23.95 -23.55
CA ARG A 68 -1.35 22.93 -22.55
C ARG A 68 -1.42 23.46 -21.12
N MET A 69 -1.09 24.73 -20.91
CA MET A 69 -1.11 25.32 -19.57
C MET A 69 -2.53 25.31 -18.98
N SER A 70 -3.54 25.69 -19.78
CA SER A 70 -4.95 25.67 -19.36
C SER A 70 -5.49 24.24 -19.18
N GLU A 71 -5.12 23.30 -20.06
CA GLU A 71 -5.51 21.89 -19.92
C GLU A 71 -4.95 21.25 -18.64
N LEU A 72 -3.69 21.54 -18.31
CA LEU A 72 -3.06 21.03 -17.09
C LEU A 72 -3.65 21.67 -15.82
N GLN A 73 -3.86 23.00 -15.82
CA GLN A 73 -4.43 23.71 -14.67
C GLN A 73 -5.87 23.31 -14.37
N TYR A 74 -6.71 23.14 -15.38
CA TYR A 74 -8.16 22.95 -15.19
C TYR A 74 -8.64 21.52 -15.47
N GLY A 75 -7.81 20.68 -16.10
CA GLY A 75 -8.12 19.27 -16.35
C GLY A 75 -7.37 18.35 -15.39
N LYS A 76 -6.06 18.20 -15.59
CA LYS A 76 -5.29 17.17 -14.90
C LYS A 76 -5.07 17.41 -13.40
N ILE A 77 -4.72 18.64 -13.00
CA ILE A 77 -4.47 18.94 -11.58
C ILE A 77 -5.70 18.68 -10.69
N PRO A 78 -6.90 19.21 -11.00
CA PRO A 78 -8.06 18.98 -10.15
C PRO A 78 -8.52 17.51 -10.15
N GLU A 79 -8.27 16.76 -11.23
CA GLU A 79 -8.51 15.33 -11.28
C GLU A 79 -7.56 14.56 -10.34
N LEU A 80 -6.26 14.86 -10.40
CA LEU A 80 -5.25 14.24 -9.55
C LEU A 80 -5.44 14.60 -8.07
N GLU A 81 -5.86 15.83 -7.76
CA GLU A 81 -6.20 16.24 -6.39
C GLU A 81 -7.39 15.43 -5.84
N LYS A 82 -8.45 15.25 -6.62
CA LYS A 82 -9.59 14.39 -6.22
C LYS A 82 -9.18 12.93 -6.03
N GLN A 83 -8.33 12.41 -6.90
CA GLN A 83 -7.82 11.04 -6.77
C GLN A 83 -6.95 10.89 -5.52
N LEU A 84 -6.13 11.89 -5.19
CA LEU A 84 -5.34 11.92 -3.97
C LEU A 84 -6.22 11.96 -2.73
N GLU A 85 -7.27 12.79 -2.73
CA GLU A 85 -8.22 12.89 -1.62
C GLU A 85 -8.97 11.56 -1.41
N ALA A 86 -9.42 10.92 -2.50
CA ALA A 86 -10.04 9.60 -2.43
C ALA A 86 -9.07 8.51 -1.93
N ALA A 87 -7.82 8.51 -2.41
CA ALA A 87 -6.79 7.56 -1.99
C ALA A 87 -6.42 7.75 -0.51
N THR A 88 -6.22 9.00 -0.05
CA THR A 88 -5.94 9.30 1.36
C THR A 88 -7.11 8.95 2.28
N GLN A 89 -8.35 9.08 1.81
CA GLN A 89 -9.52 8.70 2.59
C GLN A 89 -9.68 7.17 2.67
N LEU A 90 -9.29 6.45 1.63
CA LEU A 90 -9.18 4.99 1.65
C LEU A 90 -8.05 4.52 2.58
N GLU A 91 -6.86 5.12 2.48
CA GLU A 91 -5.72 4.87 3.39
C GLU A 91 -6.12 5.08 4.85
N ALA A 92 -6.81 6.19 5.16
CA ALA A 92 -7.28 6.47 6.52
C ALA A 92 -8.27 5.40 7.01
N LYS A 93 -9.11 4.87 6.11
CA LYS A 93 -10.09 3.84 6.46
C LYS A 93 -9.44 2.46 6.69
N LEU A 94 -8.42 2.11 5.91
CA LEU A 94 -7.63 0.89 6.14
C LEU A 94 -6.78 0.99 7.41
N CYS A 95 -6.11 2.13 7.64
CA CYS A 95 -5.29 2.37 8.82
C CYS A 95 -6.08 2.27 10.13
N VAL A 96 -7.33 2.77 10.15
CA VAL A 96 -8.21 2.64 11.33
C VAL A 96 -8.59 1.19 11.61
N CYS A 97 -8.66 0.33 10.59
CA CYS A 97 -8.96 -1.08 10.78
C CYS A 97 -7.78 -1.84 11.43
N CYS A 98 -6.53 -1.45 11.11
CA CYS A 98 -5.31 -2.00 11.72
C CYS A 98 -5.14 -1.60 13.20
N VAL A 99 -5.55 -0.39 13.61
CA VAL A 99 -5.41 0.06 15.02
C VAL A 99 -6.46 -0.57 15.96
N ILE A 100 -7.61 -0.97 15.43
CA ILE A 100 -8.76 -1.46 16.23
C ILE A 100 -8.78 -3.00 16.32
N LYS A 101 -8.00 -3.69 15.49
CA LYS A 101 -7.92 -5.16 15.47
C LYS A 101 -6.63 -5.65 16.12
#